data_AF-A0A9D6GMC3-F1
#
_entry.id   AF-A0A9D6GMC3-F1
#
_cell.length_a   1.000
_cell.length_b   1.000
_cell.length_c   1.000
_cell.angle_alpha   90.00
_cell.angle_beta   90.00
_cell.angle_gamma   90.00
#
_symmetry.space_group_name_H-M   'P 1'
#
loop_
_entity.id
_entity.type
_entity.pdbx_description
1 polymer ?
#
loop_
_entity_poly.entity_id
_entity_poly.type
_entity_poly.pdbx_seq_one_letter_code
_entity_poly.pdbx_strand_id
1 'polypeptide(L)'
;MQARLAHLPRPLYAFAIGTSETHKQWGIQNFADLACALIAEGGGVMLLGGPAEVQLAKDIEALIPEKARHALTLVTDAPVLGSAAALQVADFCVGNDTGMVNVGAAVGRPSFVVIGSRPTLDQDPVNMHNVTAAKLSDITVERVLNLLRDARRASATPH
;
A
#
# COMPACT_ATOMS: atom_id res chain seq x y z
N MET A 1 -5.13 -4.72 16.09
CA MET A 1 -4.22 -4.06 15.13
C MET A 1 -3.75 -2.70 15.58
N GLN A 2 -4.61 -1.86 16.16
CA GLN A 2 -4.23 -0.52 16.63
C GLN A 2 -2.96 -0.48 17.52
N ALA A 3 -2.91 -1.28 18.60
CA ALA A 3 -1.72 -1.35 19.46
C ALA A 3 -0.46 -1.87 18.74
N ARG A 4 -0.63 -2.87 17.84
CA ARG A 4 0.48 -3.47 17.06
C ARG A 4 1.12 -2.48 16.09
N LEU A 5 0.36 -1.49 15.61
CA LEU A 5 0.80 -0.52 14.61
C LEU A 5 1.00 0.89 15.20
N ALA A 6 0.79 1.07 16.51
CA ALA A 6 0.83 2.38 17.16
C ALA A 6 2.23 3.01 17.21
N HIS A 7 3.29 2.20 17.09
CA HIS A 7 4.67 2.68 17.06
C HIS A 7 5.08 3.27 15.71
N LEU A 8 4.28 3.07 14.65
CA LEU A 8 4.61 3.56 13.33
C LEU A 8 4.25 5.06 13.19
N PRO A 9 5.10 5.84 12.49
CA PRO A 9 4.79 7.24 12.20
C PRO A 9 3.51 7.41 11.39
N ARG A 10 2.92 8.61 11.48
CA ARG A 10 1.77 9.02 10.67
C ARG A 10 2.21 10.02 9.60
N PRO A 11 1.67 9.96 8.38
CA PRO A 11 0.64 9.02 7.93
C PRO A 11 1.15 7.57 7.80
N LEU A 12 0.27 6.61 8.04
CA LEU A 12 0.52 5.18 7.92
C LEU A 12 0.01 4.67 6.57
N TYR A 13 0.91 4.10 5.76
CA TYR A 13 0.61 3.55 4.44
C TYR A 13 0.59 2.02 4.48
N ALA A 14 -0.51 1.42 4.06
CA ALA A 14 -0.64 -0.02 3.90
C ALA A 14 -0.30 -0.43 2.47
N PHE A 15 0.64 -1.35 2.29
CA PHE A 15 0.99 -1.92 1.00
C PHE A 15 0.41 -3.32 0.87
N ALA A 16 -0.67 -3.47 0.11
CA ALA A 16 -1.24 -4.76 -0.24
C ALA A 16 -0.42 -5.40 -1.38
N ILE A 17 0.63 -6.13 -1.00
CA ILE A 17 1.66 -6.63 -1.92
C ILE A 17 1.28 -7.93 -2.64
N GLY A 18 0.26 -8.65 -2.17
CA GLY A 18 -0.13 -9.94 -2.73
C GLY A 18 -0.88 -9.82 -4.06
N THR A 19 -0.72 -10.82 -4.93
CA THR A 19 -1.55 -11.06 -6.11
C THR A 19 -1.38 -12.51 -6.57
N SER A 20 -2.43 -13.10 -7.16
CA SER A 20 -2.41 -14.48 -7.68
C SER A 20 -1.62 -14.62 -8.97
N GLU A 21 -1.31 -13.52 -9.66
CA GLU A 21 -0.74 -13.53 -11.01
C GLU A 21 0.49 -12.63 -11.07
N THR A 22 1.65 -13.21 -11.40
CA THR A 22 2.95 -12.50 -11.42
C THR A 22 2.96 -11.27 -12.31
N HIS A 23 2.24 -11.29 -13.43
CA HIS A 23 2.14 -10.14 -14.35
C HIS A 23 1.35 -8.95 -13.78
N LYS A 24 0.63 -9.14 -12.66
CA LYS A 24 -0.08 -8.09 -11.92
C LYS A 24 0.75 -7.48 -10.80
N GLN A 25 1.97 -7.97 -10.57
CA GLN A 25 2.88 -7.43 -9.56
C GLN A 25 3.54 -6.17 -10.08
N TRP A 26 3.41 -5.07 -9.34
CA TRP A 26 4.12 -3.84 -9.64
C TRP A 26 5.64 -3.97 -9.46
N GLY A 27 6.09 -4.95 -8.67
CA GLY A 27 7.49 -5.32 -8.50
C GLY A 27 8.07 -4.92 -7.13
N ILE A 28 8.92 -5.77 -6.57
CA ILE A 28 9.48 -5.60 -5.22
C ILE A 28 10.32 -4.32 -5.09
N GLN A 29 11.07 -3.94 -6.13
CA GLN A 29 11.88 -2.73 -6.14
C GLN A 29 11.00 -1.48 -6.05
N ASN A 30 9.90 -1.45 -6.80
CA ASN A 30 8.97 -0.32 -6.78
C ASN A 30 8.32 -0.13 -5.40
N PHE A 31 7.90 -1.22 -4.74
CA PHE A 31 7.39 -1.15 -3.37
C PHE A 31 8.46 -0.71 -2.36
N ALA A 32 9.69 -1.20 -2.49
CA ALA A 32 10.79 -0.81 -1.62
C ALA A 32 11.15 0.68 -1.77
N ASP A 33 11.25 1.16 -3.01
CA ASP A 33 11.56 2.56 -3.33
C ASP A 33 10.44 3.49 -2.85
N LEU A 34 9.18 3.10 -3.05
CA LEU A 34 8.03 3.85 -2.53
C LEU A 34 8.03 3.90 -1.00
N ALA A 35 8.32 2.77 -0.33
CA ALA A 35 8.43 2.73 1.13
C ALA A 35 9.53 3.69 1.62
N CYS A 36 10.71 3.65 1.00
CA CYS A 36 11.82 4.53 1.34
C CYS A 36 11.45 6.01 1.20
N ALA A 37 10.78 6.38 0.09
CA ALA A 37 10.36 7.75 -0.15
C ALA A 37 9.35 8.24 0.91
N LEU A 38 8.35 7.42 1.25
CA LEU A 38 7.33 7.77 2.25
C LEU A 38 7.89 7.83 3.66
N ILE A 39 8.81 6.92 4.02
CA ILE A 39 9.51 6.94 5.32
C ILE A 39 10.41 8.17 5.42
N ALA A 40 11.10 8.56 4.34
CA ALA A 40 11.90 9.78 4.32
C ALA A 40 11.06 11.06 4.51
N GLU A 41 9.77 11.03 4.15
CA GLU A 41 8.78 12.08 4.44
C GLU A 41 8.18 12.01 5.86
N GLY A 42 8.67 11.10 6.71
CA GLY A 42 8.17 10.92 8.08
C GLY A 42 6.94 10.01 8.20
N GLY A 43 6.59 9.26 7.16
CA GLY A 43 5.50 8.28 7.19
C GLY A 43 5.91 6.92 7.74
N GLY A 44 4.91 6.13 8.15
CA GLY A 44 5.06 4.72 8.49
C GLY A 44 4.56 3.81 7.36
N VAL A 45 5.19 2.65 7.17
CA VAL A 45 4.81 1.69 6.11
C VAL A 45 4.52 0.33 6.72
N MET A 46 3.43 -0.27 6.28
CA MET A 46 3.04 -1.63 6.62
C MET A 46 2.98 -2.47 5.32
N LEU A 47 3.74 -3.56 5.26
CA LEU A 47 3.61 -4.56 4.19
C LEU A 47 2.52 -5.56 4.58
N LEU A 48 1.41 -5.55 3.86
CA LEU A 48 0.23 -6.37 4.11
C LEU A 48 0.14 -7.51 3.09
N GLY A 49 0.09 -8.74 3.59
CA GLY A 49 -0.05 -9.96 2.79
C GLY A 49 -0.57 -11.13 3.61
N GLY A 50 -0.64 -12.31 3.02
CA GLY A 50 -0.94 -13.56 3.73
C GLY A 50 0.31 -14.40 3.98
N PRO A 51 0.14 -15.63 4.50
CA PRO A 51 1.24 -16.57 4.70
C PRO A 51 2.04 -16.88 3.43
N ALA A 52 1.39 -16.83 2.26
CA ALA A 52 2.04 -17.04 0.95
C ALA A 52 2.99 -15.89 0.57
N GLU A 53 2.74 -14.66 1.07
CA GLU A 53 3.52 -13.47 0.78
C GLU A 53 4.63 -13.20 1.81
N VAL A 54 4.88 -14.08 2.78
CA VAL A 54 5.93 -13.90 3.79
C VAL A 54 7.29 -13.67 3.14
N GLN A 55 7.64 -14.48 2.14
CA GLN A 55 8.92 -14.33 1.44
C GLN A 55 8.96 -13.03 0.63
N LEU A 56 7.87 -12.70 -0.09
CA LEU A 56 7.75 -11.46 -0.86
C LEU A 56 7.93 -10.22 0.03
N ALA A 57 7.33 -10.21 1.22
CA ALA A 57 7.46 -9.12 2.18
C ALA A 57 8.90 -8.97 2.68
N LYS A 58 9.59 -10.08 2.95
CA LYS A 58 11.00 -10.09 3.35
C LYS A 58 11.92 -9.62 2.21
N ASP A 59 11.63 -10.01 0.98
CA ASP A 59 12.41 -9.57 -0.19
C ASP A 59 12.29 -8.05 -0.39
N ILE A 60 11.09 -7.47 -0.18
CA ILE A 60 10.88 -6.02 -0.19
C ILE A 60 11.63 -5.35 0.98
N GLU A 61 11.51 -5.89 2.20
CA GLU A 61 12.22 -5.37 3.38
C GLU A 61 13.75 -5.39 3.20
N ALA A 62 14.29 -6.42 2.56
CA ALA A 62 15.72 -6.56 2.31
C ALA A 62 16.27 -5.43 1.41
N LEU A 63 15.45 -4.91 0.49
CA LEU A 63 15.79 -3.79 -0.38
C LEU A 63 15.72 -2.42 0.33
N ILE A 64 15.03 -2.34 1.48
CA ILE A 64 14.91 -1.12 2.27
C ILE A 64 16.14 -0.97 3.19
N PRO A 65 16.82 0.21 3.20
CA PRO A 65 17.96 0.44 4.08
C PRO A 65 17.62 0.22 5.55
N GLU A 66 18.52 -0.41 6.30
CA GLU A 66 18.33 -0.76 7.72
C GLU A 66 17.87 0.43 8.57
N LYS A 67 18.46 1.61 8.36
CA LYS A 67 18.10 2.86 9.05
C LYS A 67 16.64 3.28 8.87
N ALA A 68 15.97 2.85 7.80
CA ALA A 68 14.57 3.17 7.52
C ALA A 68 13.59 2.12 8.07
N ARG A 69 14.07 0.91 8.41
CA ARG A 69 13.20 -0.21 8.84
C ARG A 69 12.50 0.04 10.18
N HIS A 70 12.95 1.01 10.98
CA HIS A 70 12.27 1.42 12.21
C HIS A 70 10.82 1.92 11.96
N ALA A 71 10.54 2.42 10.76
CA ALA A 71 9.22 2.88 10.34
C ALA A 71 8.50 1.88 9.42
N LEU A 72 8.96 0.61 9.37
CA LEU A 72 8.39 -0.46 8.58
C LEU A 72 7.82 -1.56 9.49
N THR A 73 6.74 -2.23 9.09
CA THR A 73 6.25 -3.44 9.76
C THR A 73 5.65 -4.42 8.76
N LEU A 74 5.93 -5.71 8.92
CA LEU A 74 5.33 -6.78 8.13
C LEU A 74 4.07 -7.30 8.85
N VAL A 75 2.98 -7.42 8.09
CA VAL A 75 1.70 -7.98 8.52
C VAL A 75 1.32 -9.06 7.52
N THR A 76 1.93 -10.24 7.67
CA THR A 76 1.71 -11.43 6.82
C THR A 76 1.13 -12.62 7.58
N ASP A 77 0.93 -12.46 8.89
CA ASP A 77 0.46 -13.46 9.85
C ASP A 77 -0.99 -13.20 10.30
N ALA A 78 -1.61 -12.10 9.86
CA ALA A 78 -2.95 -11.73 10.26
C ALA A 78 -4.03 -12.52 9.48
N PRO A 79 -5.10 -13.01 10.13
CA PRO A 79 -6.26 -13.52 9.42
C PRO A 79 -6.95 -12.39 8.63
N VAL A 80 -7.90 -12.72 7.75
CA VAL A 80 -8.60 -11.74 6.89
C VAL A 80 -9.18 -10.57 7.69
N LEU A 81 -9.88 -10.85 8.80
CA LEU A 81 -10.41 -9.79 9.67
C LEU A 81 -9.31 -8.96 10.36
N GLY A 82 -8.16 -9.58 10.65
CA GLY A 82 -6.98 -8.88 11.15
C GLY A 82 -6.40 -7.94 10.09
N SER A 83 -6.36 -8.36 8.83
CA SER A 83 -5.91 -7.54 7.71
C SER A 83 -6.86 -6.37 7.44
N ALA A 84 -8.18 -6.60 7.49
CA ALA A 84 -9.17 -5.53 7.42
C ALA A 84 -9.02 -4.52 8.57
N ALA A 85 -8.79 -5.00 9.80
CA ALA A 85 -8.53 -4.14 10.95
C ALA A 85 -7.20 -3.37 10.83
N ALA A 86 -6.19 -3.94 10.17
CA ALA A 86 -4.94 -3.25 9.88
C ALA A 86 -5.15 -2.12 8.86
N LEU A 87 -5.89 -2.40 7.78
CA LEU A 87 -6.28 -1.39 6.80
C LEU A 87 -7.08 -0.24 7.43
N GLN A 88 -8.02 -0.55 8.33
CA GLN A 88 -8.79 0.47 9.04
C GLN A 88 -7.92 1.38 9.93
N VAL A 89 -6.72 0.95 10.34
CA VAL A 89 -5.81 1.79 11.12
C VAL A 89 -4.95 2.69 10.22
N ALA A 90 -4.70 2.27 8.98
CA ALA A 90 -3.92 3.02 8.00
C ALA A 90 -4.65 4.29 7.54
N ASP A 91 -3.89 5.23 6.99
CA ASP A 91 -4.40 6.44 6.35
C ASP A 91 -4.60 6.24 4.85
N PHE A 92 -3.74 5.44 4.23
CA PHE A 92 -3.77 5.14 2.79
C PHE A 92 -3.48 3.66 2.55
N CYS A 93 -4.07 3.10 1.50
CA CYS A 93 -3.75 1.78 0.99
C CYS A 93 -3.19 1.91 -0.43
N VAL A 94 -2.13 1.17 -0.75
CA VAL A 94 -1.59 1.02 -2.10
C VAL A 94 -1.41 -0.47 -2.35
N GLY A 95 -1.77 -0.97 -3.51
CA GLY A 95 -1.54 -2.39 -3.77
C GLY A 95 -1.58 -2.76 -5.23
N ASN A 96 -1.20 -4.00 -5.48
CA ASN A 96 -1.50 -4.65 -6.75
C ASN A 96 -3.01 -4.80 -6.92
N ASP A 97 -3.45 -5.28 -8.07
CA ASP A 97 -4.84 -5.72 -8.23
C ASP A 97 -5.09 -6.99 -7.39
N THR A 98 -5.60 -6.78 -6.17
CA THR A 98 -5.88 -7.80 -5.16
C THR A 98 -7.10 -7.44 -4.31
N GLY A 99 -7.74 -8.46 -3.75
CA GLY A 99 -8.90 -8.30 -2.88
C GLY A 99 -8.66 -7.34 -1.70
N MET A 100 -7.42 -7.26 -1.19
CA MET A 100 -7.11 -6.38 -0.06
C MET A 100 -7.20 -4.88 -0.38
N VAL A 101 -7.06 -4.47 -1.65
CA VAL A 101 -7.29 -3.07 -2.04
C VAL A 101 -8.79 -2.75 -2.02
N ASN A 102 -9.64 -3.69 -2.44
CA ASN A 102 -11.10 -3.56 -2.30
C ASN A 102 -11.52 -3.50 -0.83
N VAL A 103 -10.92 -4.31 0.05
CA VAL A 103 -11.16 -4.24 1.49
C VAL A 103 -10.75 -2.87 2.05
N GLY A 104 -9.61 -2.32 1.61
CA GLY A 104 -9.15 -0.99 2.01
C GLY A 104 -10.17 0.10 1.71
N ALA A 105 -10.69 0.11 0.48
CA ALA A 105 -11.75 1.02 0.07
C ALA A 105 -13.02 0.82 0.90
N ALA A 106 -13.46 -0.43 1.09
CA ALA A 106 -14.66 -0.76 1.86
C ALA A 106 -14.58 -0.36 3.35
N VAL A 107 -13.38 -0.28 3.94
CA VAL A 107 -13.18 0.24 5.31
C VAL A 107 -12.93 1.76 5.35
N GLY A 108 -13.25 2.45 4.25
CA GLY A 108 -13.24 3.92 4.12
C GLY A 108 -11.84 4.51 3.98
N ARG A 109 -10.91 3.79 3.35
CA ARG A 109 -9.51 4.26 3.20
C ARG A 109 -9.20 4.53 1.74
N PRO A 110 -8.65 5.72 1.42
CA PRO A 110 -8.17 6.01 0.07
C PRO A 110 -7.18 4.91 -0.37
N SER A 111 -7.57 4.20 -1.41
CA SER A 111 -6.98 2.93 -1.84
C SER A 111 -6.56 3.03 -3.29
N PHE A 112 -5.25 2.98 -3.53
CA PHE A 112 -4.64 3.12 -4.83
C PHE A 112 -4.30 1.74 -5.40
N VAL A 113 -5.05 1.33 -6.42
CA VAL A 113 -4.78 0.06 -7.11
C VAL A 113 -3.86 0.30 -8.30
N VAL A 114 -2.70 -0.37 -8.31
CA VAL A 114 -1.75 -0.34 -9.42
C VAL A 114 -2.19 -1.38 -10.45
N ILE A 115 -2.98 -0.91 -11.44
CA ILE A 115 -3.73 -1.80 -12.34
C ILE A 115 -3.17 -1.83 -13.77
N GLY A 116 -2.43 -0.81 -14.20
CA GLY A 116 -1.87 -0.74 -15.55
C GLY A 116 -2.97 -0.48 -16.60
N SER A 117 -3.00 -1.27 -17.68
CA SER A 117 -3.97 -1.15 -18.77
C SER A 117 -5.23 -2.00 -18.59
N ARG A 118 -5.34 -2.69 -17.45
CA ARG A 118 -6.44 -3.63 -17.16
C ARG A 118 -7.70 -2.84 -16.76
N PRO A 119 -8.90 -3.44 -16.90
CA PRO A 119 -10.16 -2.79 -16.55
C PRO A 119 -10.12 -2.22 -15.13
N THR A 120 -10.70 -1.03 -14.93
CA THR A 120 -10.71 -0.36 -13.63
C THR A 120 -11.57 -1.10 -12.62
N LEU A 121 -11.21 -0.97 -11.34
CA LEU A 121 -12.06 -1.38 -10.24
C LEU A 121 -12.98 -0.22 -9.87
N ASP A 122 -14.28 -0.42 -10.03
CA ASP A 122 -15.31 0.61 -9.79
C ASP A 122 -16.18 0.29 -8.57
N GLN A 123 -15.68 -0.58 -7.68
CA GLN A 123 -16.44 -1.10 -6.53
C GLN A 123 -16.73 -0.03 -5.46
N ASP A 124 -15.87 0.99 -5.35
CA ASP A 124 -16.07 2.17 -4.50
C ASP A 124 -15.52 3.41 -5.22
N PRO A 125 -16.36 4.22 -5.88
CA PRO A 125 -15.90 5.36 -6.67
C PRO A 125 -15.32 6.51 -5.83
N VAL A 126 -15.48 6.49 -4.50
CA VAL A 126 -14.98 7.52 -3.60
C VAL A 126 -13.57 7.18 -3.14
N ASN A 127 -13.36 5.95 -2.68
CA ASN A 127 -12.11 5.54 -2.06
C ASN A 127 -11.19 4.73 -2.98
N MET A 128 -11.68 4.22 -4.12
CA MET A 128 -10.86 3.47 -5.07
C MET A 128 -10.24 4.40 -6.11
N HIS A 129 -8.90 4.44 -6.15
CA HIS A 129 -8.13 5.22 -7.11
C HIS A 129 -7.34 4.29 -8.03
N ASN A 130 -7.79 4.16 -9.26
CA ASN A 130 -7.13 3.32 -10.27
C ASN A 130 -5.88 4.03 -10.83
N VAL A 131 -4.69 3.49 -10.53
CA VAL A 131 -3.42 3.96 -11.12
C VAL A 131 -3.20 3.23 -12.43
N THR A 132 -3.53 3.88 -13.54
CA THR A 132 -3.53 3.30 -14.89
C THR A 132 -2.38 3.80 -15.76
N ALA A 133 -1.90 2.96 -16.67
CA ALA A 133 -0.91 3.32 -17.70
C ALA A 133 -1.01 2.34 -18.88
N ALA A 134 -0.29 2.59 -19.98
CA ALA A 134 -0.27 1.68 -21.13
C ALA A 134 0.28 0.28 -20.76
N LYS A 135 1.26 0.22 -19.85
CA LYS A 135 1.74 -1.01 -19.21
C LYS A 135 1.90 -0.80 -17.71
N LEU A 136 1.84 -1.88 -16.94
CA LEU A 136 2.09 -1.83 -15.49
C LEU A 136 3.49 -1.29 -15.17
N SER A 137 4.49 -1.62 -16.01
CA SER A 137 5.87 -1.14 -15.91
C SER A 137 6.01 0.37 -16.10
N ASP A 138 5.03 1.02 -16.74
CA ASP A 138 5.07 2.46 -17.00
C ASP A 138 4.57 3.27 -15.79
N ILE A 139 4.08 2.60 -14.74
CA ILE A 139 3.69 3.24 -13.48
C ILE A 139 4.95 3.37 -12.63
N THR A 140 5.48 4.59 -12.54
CA THR A 140 6.67 4.90 -11.77
C THR A 140 6.35 5.11 -10.29
N VAL A 141 7.37 4.91 -9.44
CA VAL A 141 7.29 5.22 -8.00
C VAL A 141 6.93 6.69 -7.78
N GLU A 142 7.52 7.60 -8.54
CA GLU A 142 7.24 9.04 -8.48
C GLU A 142 5.77 9.35 -8.75
N ARG A 143 5.17 8.67 -9.73
CA ARG A 143 3.75 8.86 -10.05
C ARG A 143 2.85 8.46 -8.89
N VAL A 144 3.08 7.29 -8.30
CA VAL A 144 2.30 6.81 -7.14
C VAL A 144 2.52 7.73 -5.94
N LEU A 145 3.76 8.16 -5.70
CA LEU A 145 4.10 9.09 -4.63
C LEU A 145 3.37 10.43 -4.77
N ASN A 146 3.31 10.99 -5.98
CA ASN A 146 2.59 12.25 -6.22
C ASN A 146 1.08 12.12 -5.98
N LEU A 147 0.47 11.01 -6.40
CA LEU A 147 -0.95 10.73 -6.11
C LEU A 147 -1.22 10.65 -4.60
N LEU A 148 -0.36 9.98 -3.84
CA LEU A 148 -0.47 9.92 -2.37
C LEU A 148 -0.32 11.30 -1.73
N ARG A 149 0.61 12.13 -2.23
CA ARG A 149 0.81 13.50 -1.74
C ARG A 149 -0.42 14.38 -2.01
N ASP A 150 -1.02 14.26 -3.20
CA ASP A 150 -2.26 14.97 -3.54
C ASP A 150 -3.41 14.58 -2.62
N ALA A 151 -3.60 13.27 -2.40
CA ALA A 151 -4.64 12.78 -1.50
C ALA A 151 -4.41 13.23 -0.04
N ARG A 152 -3.15 13.22 0.42
CA ARG A 152 -2.78 13.75 1.75
C ARG A 152 -3.13 15.23 1.90
N ARG A 153 -2.89 16.04 0.87
CA ARG A 153 -3.26 17.46 0.89
C ARG A 153 -4.79 17.66 0.92
N ALA A 154 -5.52 16.86 0.14
CA ALA A 154 -6.98 16.91 0.13
C ALA A 154 -7.57 16.55 1.50
N SER A 155 -7.03 15.53 2.19
CA SER A 155 -7.47 15.15 3.54
C SER A 155 -7.10 16.14 4.64
N ALA A 156 -6.10 17.00 4.43
CA ALA A 156 -5.63 17.97 5.42
C ALA A 156 -6.39 19.30 5.38
N THR A 157 -7.27 19.50 4.39
CA THR A 157 -8.09 20.72 4.27
C THR A 157 -9.43 20.44 4.96
N PRO A 158 -9.73 21.06 6.12
CA PRO A 158 -11.04 20.89 6.74
C PRO A 158 -12.10 21.56 5.86
N HIS A 159 -13.22 20.87 5.63
CA HIS A 159 -14.46 21.49 5.17
C HIS A 159 -15.07 22.37 6.26
#